data_AF-A0A0F9I333-F1
#
_entry.id   AF-A0A0F9I333-F1
#
_cell.length_a   1.000
_cell.length_b   1.000
_cell.length_c   1.000
_cell.angle_alpha   90.00
_cell.angle_beta   90.00
_cell.angle_gamma   90.00
#
_symmetry.space_group_name_H-M   'P 1'
#
loop_
_entity.id
_entity.type
_entity.pdbx_description
1 polymer ?
#
loop_
_entity_poly.entity_id
_entity_poly.type
_entity_poly.pdbx_seq_one_letter_code
_entity_poly.pdbx_strand_id
1 'polypeptide(L)'
;MAKLTPAEFQEKHARRLKGAVEDVRRGIDRVTVNPCELAAAKQDKMLANLTAAVNEGRWAAGLKRVSLEEWKKAARDVGVGRIAAGIDAAAEKVTAFAEQLLPHIDAGQAAIKSLPDITLEDNINRMVTFTRHMAKFKRTK
;
A
#
# COMPACT_ATOMS: atom_id res chain seq x y z
N MET A 1 -38.20 -12.35 0.40
CA MET A 1 -37.92 -10.89 0.33
C MET A 1 -37.07 -10.50 1.53
N ALA A 2 -36.05 -9.66 1.35
CA ALA A 2 -35.33 -9.09 2.49
C ALA A 2 -36.31 -8.26 3.34
N LYS A 3 -36.39 -8.55 4.63
CA LYS A 3 -37.36 -7.93 5.56
C LYS A 3 -36.94 -6.54 6.08
N LEU A 4 -35.85 -5.98 5.54
CA LEU A 4 -35.25 -4.71 5.97
C LEU A 4 -34.99 -3.85 4.73
N THR A 5 -35.15 -2.55 4.90
CA THR A 5 -34.64 -1.54 3.97
C THR A 5 -33.10 -1.42 4.06
N PRO A 6 -32.43 -0.88 3.03
CA PRO A 6 -30.99 -0.61 3.10
C PRO A 6 -30.58 0.29 4.26
N ALA A 7 -31.41 1.28 4.61
CA ALA A 7 -31.15 2.18 5.72
C ALA A 7 -31.22 1.45 7.07
N GLU A 8 -32.24 0.61 7.30
CA GLU A 8 -32.35 -0.22 8.50
C GLU A 8 -31.20 -1.23 8.60
N PHE A 9 -30.73 -1.76 7.47
CA PHE A 9 -29.55 -2.61 7.43
C PHE A 9 -28.28 -1.86 7.87
N GLN A 10 -28.05 -0.65 7.32
CA GLN A 10 -26.89 0.16 7.66
C GLN A 10 -26.91 0.61 9.12
N GLU A 11 -28.07 1.02 9.64
CA GLU A 11 -28.25 1.40 11.05
C GLU A 11 -27.86 0.25 11.96
N LYS A 12 -28.47 -0.93 11.74
CA LYS A 12 -28.24 -2.10 12.58
C LYS A 12 -26.78 -2.53 12.55
N HIS A 13 -26.18 -2.54 11.36
CA HIS A 13 -24.77 -2.88 11.19
C HIS A 13 -23.86 -1.89 11.92
N ALA A 14 -24.07 -0.58 11.74
CA ALA A 14 -23.26 0.46 12.36
C ALA A 14 -23.39 0.45 13.89
N ARG A 15 -24.61 0.34 14.42
CA ARG A 15 -24.86 0.27 15.87
C ARG A 15 -24.17 -0.93 16.50
N ARG A 16 -24.28 -2.11 15.88
CA ARG A 16 -23.67 -3.34 16.40
C ARG A 16 -22.15 -3.30 16.33
N LEU A 17 -21.58 -2.84 15.22
CA LEU A 17 -20.12 -2.79 15.07
C LEU A 17 -19.49 -1.78 16.04
N LYS A 18 -20.09 -0.59 16.19
CA LYS A 18 -19.62 0.42 17.15
C LYS A 18 -19.69 -0.08 18.60
N GLY A 19 -20.72 -0.84 18.95
CA GLY A 19 -20.85 -1.44 20.28
C GLY A 19 -19.89 -2.61 20.56
N ALA A 20 -19.29 -3.20 19.52
CA ALA A 20 -18.46 -4.41 19.63
C ALA A 20 -16.94 -4.13 19.65
N VAL A 21 -16.49 -2.87 19.74
CA VAL A 21 -15.06 -2.51 19.62
C VAL A 21 -14.18 -3.28 20.62
N GLU A 22 -14.61 -3.45 21.88
CA GLU A 22 -13.85 -4.22 22.88
C GLU A 22 -13.82 -5.73 22.61
N ASP A 23 -14.88 -6.29 22.01
CA ASP A 23 -14.89 -7.69 21.60
C ASP A 23 -13.95 -7.90 20.40
N VAL A 24 -13.90 -6.94 19.47
CA VAL A 24 -12.94 -6.95 18.35
C VAL A 24 -11.51 -6.90 18.86
N ARG A 25 -11.19 -5.99 19.81
CA ARG A 25 -9.85 -5.92 20.41
C ARG A 25 -9.46 -7.25 21.06
N ARG A 26 -10.32 -7.79 21.92
CA ARG A 26 -10.10 -9.10 22.56
C ARG A 26 -9.96 -10.24 21.54
N GLY A 27 -10.69 -10.18 20.43
CA GLY A 27 -10.56 -11.14 19.33
C GLY A 27 -9.18 -11.07 18.67
N ILE A 28 -8.67 -9.86 18.41
CA ILE A 28 -7.33 -9.64 17.88
C ILE A 28 -6.26 -10.15 18.86
N ASP A 29 -6.41 -9.86 20.15
CA ASP A 29 -5.45 -10.29 21.19
C ASP A 29 -5.39 -11.81 21.37
N ARG A 30 -6.43 -12.54 20.92
CA ARG A 30 -6.48 -14.01 20.94
C ARG A 30 -5.83 -14.66 19.71
N VAL A 31 -5.40 -13.89 18.71
CA VAL A 31 -4.72 -14.43 17.53
C VAL A 31 -3.34 -14.93 17.95
N THR A 32 -3.12 -16.25 17.86
CA THR A 32 -1.87 -16.90 18.27
C THR A 32 -0.92 -17.22 17.11
N VAL A 33 -1.39 -17.06 15.87
CA VAL A 33 -0.62 -17.36 14.65
C VAL A 33 -0.52 -16.09 13.81
N ASN A 34 0.68 -15.80 13.29
CA ASN A 34 0.90 -14.63 12.44
C ASN A 34 0.07 -14.72 11.14
N PRO A 35 -0.97 -13.90 10.96
CA PRO A 35 -1.83 -14.00 9.79
C PRO A 35 -1.09 -13.61 8.49
N CYS A 36 -0.05 -12.78 8.57
CA CYS A 36 0.74 -12.37 7.41
C CYS A 36 1.59 -13.52 6.86
N GLU A 37 2.12 -14.40 7.73
CA GLU A 37 2.86 -15.60 7.31
C GLU A 37 1.93 -16.62 6.64
N LEU A 38 0.74 -16.83 7.23
CA LEU A 38 -0.29 -17.68 6.63
C LEU A 38 -0.73 -17.16 5.25
N ALA A 39 -0.87 -15.84 5.09
CA ALA A 39 -1.19 -15.22 3.82
C ALA A 39 -0.05 -15.40 2.80
N ALA A 40 1.20 -15.18 3.21
CA ALA A 40 2.38 -15.37 2.37
C ALA A 40 2.48 -16.82 1.84
N ALA A 41 2.19 -17.81 2.69
CA ALA A 41 2.14 -19.22 2.30
C ALA A 41 1.06 -19.54 1.25
N LYS A 42 0.16 -18.61 0.95
CA LYS A 42 -0.90 -18.74 -0.08
C LYS A 42 -0.68 -17.83 -1.29
N GLN A 43 0.55 -17.39 -1.55
CA GLN A 43 0.88 -16.51 -2.67
C GLN A 43 0.37 -17.03 -4.04
N ASP A 44 0.46 -18.34 -4.29
CA ASP A 44 0.02 -18.92 -5.58
C ASP A 44 -1.50 -18.80 -5.76
N LYS A 45 -2.25 -18.99 -4.66
CA LYS A 45 -3.69 -18.79 -4.64
C LYS A 45 -4.05 -17.32 -4.88
N MET A 46 -3.28 -16.39 -4.33
CA MET A 46 -3.47 -14.95 -4.57
C MET A 46 -3.23 -14.62 -6.05
N LEU A 47 -2.13 -15.09 -6.63
CA LEU A 47 -1.79 -14.83 -8.03
C LEU A 47 -2.86 -15.38 -8.98
N ALA A 48 -3.24 -16.65 -8.83
CA ALA A 48 -4.26 -17.27 -9.68
C ALA A 48 -5.59 -16.52 -9.65
N ASN A 49 -6.08 -16.16 -8.46
CA ASN A 49 -7.36 -15.46 -8.31
C ASN A 49 -7.31 -14.01 -8.79
N LEU A 50 -6.17 -13.32 -8.60
CA LEU A 50 -5.99 -11.96 -9.10
C LEU A 50 -5.96 -11.95 -10.64
N THR A 51 -5.22 -12.87 -11.25
CA THR A 51 -5.17 -13.03 -12.71
C THR A 51 -6.56 -13.31 -13.27
N ALA A 52 -7.32 -14.22 -12.66
CA ALA A 52 -8.71 -14.47 -13.05
C ALA A 52 -9.58 -13.21 -12.94
N ALA A 53 -9.51 -12.49 -11.82
CA ALA A 53 -10.30 -11.26 -11.58
C ALA A 53 -9.97 -10.12 -12.56
N VAL A 54 -8.71 -10.03 -12.99
CA VAL A 54 -8.27 -9.08 -14.02
C VAL A 54 -8.78 -9.51 -15.39
N ASN A 55 -8.58 -10.78 -15.76
CA ASN A 55 -8.96 -11.31 -17.07
C ASN A 55 -10.47 -11.28 -17.30
N GLU A 56 -11.28 -11.54 -16.27
CA GLU A 56 -12.74 -11.47 -16.35
C GLU A 56 -13.30 -10.03 -16.19
N GLY A 57 -12.42 -9.03 -16.03
CA GLY A 57 -12.79 -7.62 -15.94
C GLY A 57 -13.39 -7.17 -14.60
N ARG A 58 -13.58 -8.08 -13.64
CA ARG A 58 -14.14 -7.77 -12.31
C ARG A 58 -13.32 -6.71 -11.56
N TRP A 59 -11.99 -6.78 -11.67
CA TRP A 59 -11.11 -5.78 -11.06
C TRP A 59 -11.32 -4.38 -11.64
N ALA A 60 -11.32 -4.26 -12.98
CA ALA A 60 -11.48 -2.98 -13.67
C ALA A 60 -12.88 -2.37 -13.45
N ALA A 61 -13.93 -3.20 -13.51
CA ALA A 61 -15.29 -2.77 -13.18
C ALA A 61 -15.38 -2.26 -11.73
N GLY A 62 -14.66 -2.91 -10.80
CA GLY A 62 -14.61 -2.48 -9.41
C GLY A 62 -14.02 -1.09 -9.19
N LEU A 63 -12.93 -0.78 -9.88
CA LEU A 63 -12.32 0.56 -9.82
C LEU A 63 -13.21 1.64 -10.44
N LYS A 64 -13.90 1.32 -11.54
CA LYS A 64 -14.77 2.26 -12.25
C LYS A 64 -16.08 2.58 -11.52
N ARG A 65 -16.42 1.85 -10.45
CA ARG A 65 -17.60 2.14 -9.62
C ARG A 65 -17.48 3.43 -8.81
N VAL A 66 -16.26 3.91 -8.55
CA VAL A 66 -16.02 5.12 -7.77
C VAL A 66 -15.70 6.26 -8.74
N SER A 67 -16.50 7.32 -8.70
CA SER A 67 -16.25 8.53 -9.47
C SER A 67 -15.07 9.32 -8.90
N LEU A 68 -14.47 10.19 -9.73
CA LEU A 68 -13.42 11.10 -9.28
C LEU A 68 -13.87 11.97 -8.10
N GLU A 69 -15.11 12.44 -8.12
CA GLU A 69 -15.64 13.32 -7.07
C GLU A 69 -15.88 12.58 -5.75
N GLU A 70 -16.40 11.35 -5.80
CA GLU A 70 -16.50 10.50 -4.60
C GLU A 70 -15.13 10.19 -4.02
N TRP A 71 -14.15 9.90 -4.88
CA TRP A 71 -12.78 9.68 -4.45
C TRP A 71 -12.18 10.92 -3.80
N LYS A 72 -12.29 12.10 -4.42
CA LYS A 72 -11.77 13.37 -3.89
C LYS A 72 -12.38 13.67 -2.52
N LYS A 73 -13.71 13.54 -2.41
CA LYS A 73 -14.43 13.78 -1.15
C LYS A 73 -13.93 12.85 -0.04
N ALA A 74 -13.87 11.55 -0.28
CA ALA A 74 -13.39 10.60 0.72
C ALA A 74 -11.92 10.81 1.09
N ALA A 75 -11.04 11.04 0.11
CA ALA A 75 -9.63 11.27 0.33
C ALA A 75 -9.37 12.56 1.11
N ARG A 76 -10.01 13.67 0.72
CA ARG A 76 -9.86 14.98 1.37
C ARG A 76 -10.48 15.02 2.76
N ASP A 77 -11.75 14.64 2.87
CA ASP A 77 -12.54 14.94 4.06
C ASP A 77 -12.35 13.87 5.16
N VAL A 78 -11.96 12.65 4.79
CA VAL A 78 -11.72 11.55 5.73
C VAL A 78 -10.26 11.11 5.76
N GLY A 79 -9.65 10.93 4.58
CA GLY A 79 -8.28 10.44 4.45
C GLY A 79 -7.25 11.36 5.09
N VAL A 80 -7.26 12.64 4.73
CA VAL A 80 -6.29 13.65 5.23
C VAL A 80 -6.29 13.72 6.76
N GLY A 81 -7.46 13.68 7.39
CA GLY A 81 -7.59 13.72 8.85
C GLY A 81 -6.94 12.54 9.59
N ARG A 82 -6.62 11.45 8.89
CA ARG A 82 -5.96 10.26 9.46
C ARG A 82 -4.45 10.22 9.20
N ILE A 83 -3.92 11.10 8.35
CA ILE A 83 -2.50 11.07 7.93
C ILE A 83 -1.57 11.33 9.10
N ALA A 84 -1.82 12.35 9.92
CA ALA A 84 -0.94 12.73 11.03
C ALA A 84 -0.71 11.56 12.02
N ALA A 85 -1.80 10.98 12.55
CA ALA A 85 -1.70 9.81 13.42
C ALA A 85 -1.03 8.61 12.75
N GLY A 86 -1.27 8.41 11.44
CA GLY A 86 -0.67 7.33 10.67
C GLY A 86 0.83 7.49 10.44
N ILE A 87 1.30 8.71 10.13
CA ILE A 87 2.72 8.96 9.88
C ILE A 87 3.52 8.90 11.17
N ASP A 88 2.99 9.42 12.27
CA ASP A 88 3.65 9.37 13.58
C ASP A 88 3.77 7.92 14.06
N ALA A 89 2.70 7.12 13.94
CA ALA A 89 2.73 5.70 14.29
C ALA A 89 3.65 4.86 13.37
N ALA A 90 3.94 5.33 12.16
CA ALA A 90 4.81 4.66 11.21
C ALA A 90 6.25 5.17 11.20
N ALA A 91 6.61 6.13 12.06
CA ALA A 91 7.90 6.82 12.05
C ALA A 91 9.10 5.84 12.01
N GLU A 92 9.13 4.85 12.92
CA GLU A 92 10.21 3.85 12.97
C GLU A 92 10.33 3.03 11.68
N LYS A 93 9.18 2.65 11.08
CA LYS A 93 9.17 1.89 9.82
C LYS A 93 9.73 2.71 8.66
N VAL A 94 9.48 4.02 8.65
CA VAL A 94 10.01 4.95 7.64
C VAL A 94 11.51 5.16 7.87
N THR A 95 11.95 5.36 9.10
CA THR A 95 13.37 5.48 9.45
C THR A 95 14.14 4.23 9.04
N ALA A 96 13.67 3.03 9.39
CA ALA A 96 14.30 1.76 9.01
C ALA A 96 14.35 1.54 7.49
N PHE A 97 13.39 2.08 6.74
CA PHE A 97 13.44 2.07 5.28
C PHE A 97 14.50 3.04 4.76
N ALA A 98 14.56 4.25 5.30
CA ALA A 98 15.52 5.28 4.91
C ALA A 98 16.96 4.85 5.21
N GLU A 99 17.21 4.18 6.33
CA GLU A 99 18.51 3.61 6.69
C GLU A 99 19.08 2.66 5.62
N GLN A 100 18.21 1.96 4.87
CA GLN A 100 18.63 1.10 3.76
C GLN A 100 18.64 1.86 2.42
N LEU A 101 17.65 2.71 2.20
CA LEU A 101 17.49 3.42 0.93
C LEU A 101 18.58 4.48 0.71
N LEU A 102 18.88 5.28 1.71
CA LEU A 102 19.80 6.41 1.58
C LEU A 102 21.23 5.96 1.19
N PRO A 103 21.84 4.95 1.84
CA PRO A 103 23.13 4.43 1.39
C PRO A 103 23.11 3.86 -0.03
N HIS A 104 22.00 3.25 -0.45
CA HIS A 104 21.84 2.78 -1.82
C HIS A 104 21.80 3.95 -2.81
N ILE A 105 21.10 5.04 -2.47
CA ILE A 105 21.11 6.28 -3.27
C ILE A 105 22.53 6.84 -3.35
N ASP A 106 23.25 6.94 -2.23
CA ASP A 106 24.60 7.49 -2.18
C ASP A 106 25.58 6.68 -3.06
N ALA A 107 25.48 5.35 -3.03
CA ALA A 107 26.27 4.48 -3.91
C ALA A 107 25.95 4.72 -5.40
N GLY A 108 24.68 4.91 -5.74
CA GLY A 108 24.26 5.24 -7.10
C GLY A 108 24.75 6.62 -7.54
N GLN A 109 24.71 7.60 -6.65
CA GLN A 109 25.23 8.95 -6.91
C GLN A 109 26.76 8.93 -7.10
N ALA A 110 27.49 8.17 -6.29
CA ALA A 110 28.93 8.00 -6.47
C ALA A 110 29.27 7.38 -7.84
N ALA A 111 28.51 6.36 -8.28
CA ALA A 111 28.70 5.72 -9.57
C ALA A 111 28.46 6.66 -10.76
N ILE A 112 27.44 7.52 -10.69
CA ILE A 112 27.22 8.49 -11.79
C ILE A 112 28.22 9.64 -11.74
N LYS A 113 28.69 10.07 -10.57
CA LYS A 113 29.70 11.14 -10.47
C LYS A 113 31.01 10.80 -11.19
N SER A 114 31.35 9.51 -11.30
CA SER A 114 32.52 9.05 -12.08
C SER A 114 32.30 8.97 -13.59
N LEU A 115 31.09 9.18 -14.09
CA LEU A 115 30.80 9.17 -15.53
C LEU A 115 31.01 10.57 -16.12
N PRO A 116 31.39 10.68 -17.41
CA PRO A 116 31.38 11.96 -18.13
C PRO A 116 29.99 12.64 -18.06
N ASP A 117 29.95 13.96 -18.20
CA ASP A 117 28.73 14.78 -18.20
C ASP A 117 28.76 15.93 -19.22
N ILE A 118 29.69 15.87 -20.18
CA ILE A 118 29.99 16.96 -21.13
C ILE A 118 28.93 17.04 -22.23
N THR A 119 28.44 15.90 -22.71
CA THR A 119 27.49 15.82 -23.82
C THR A 119 26.09 15.43 -23.36
N LEU A 120 25.11 15.56 -24.27
CA LEU A 120 23.77 15.04 -24.02
C LEU A 120 23.78 13.52 -23.77
N GLU A 121 24.56 12.77 -24.56
CA GLU A 121 24.68 11.32 -24.42
C GLU A 121 25.29 10.90 -23.08
N ASP A 122 26.27 11.67 -22.59
CA ASP A 122 26.85 11.48 -21.27
C ASP A 122 25.79 11.63 -20.17
N ASN A 123 24.97 12.67 -20.26
CA ASN A 123 23.89 12.93 -19.32
C ASN A 123 22.78 11.86 -19.39
N ILE A 124 22.43 11.37 -20.58
CA ILE A 124 21.51 10.24 -20.76
C ILE A 124 22.08 9.00 -20.09
N ASN A 125 23.37 8.70 -20.30
CA ASN A 125 24.03 7.54 -19.72
C ASN A 125 24.04 7.59 -18.18
N ARG A 126 24.30 8.77 -17.58
CA ARG A 126 24.21 8.99 -16.13
C ARG A 126 22.81 8.69 -15.59
N MET A 127 21.78 9.24 -16.22
CA MET A 127 20.38 9.03 -15.83
C MET A 127 19.98 7.55 -15.91
N VAL A 128 20.32 6.88 -17.01
CA VAL A 128 20.03 5.45 -17.21
C VAL A 128 20.78 4.60 -16.18
N THR A 129 22.03 4.95 -15.88
CA THR A 129 22.84 4.26 -14.87
C THR A 129 22.21 4.36 -13.49
N PHE A 130 21.82 5.57 -13.06
CA PHE A 130 21.16 5.76 -11.76
C PHE A 130 19.81 5.02 -11.68
N THR A 131 19.01 5.08 -12.74
CA THR A 131 17.72 4.36 -12.82
C THR A 131 17.92 2.86 -12.67
N ARG A 132 18.89 2.28 -13.39
CA ARG A 132 19.23 0.85 -13.30
C ARG A 132 19.76 0.48 -11.92
N HIS A 133 20.52 1.38 -11.27
CA HIS A 133 20.99 1.19 -9.90
C HIS A 133 19.83 1.15 -8.91
N MET A 134 18.93 2.13 -8.97
CA MET A 134 17.74 2.20 -8.10
C MET A 134 16.80 1.00 -8.28
N ALA A 135 16.66 0.48 -9.50
CA ALA A 135 15.86 -0.72 -9.78
C ALA A 135 16.38 -1.99 -9.08
N LYS A 136 17.65 -2.00 -8.65
CA LYS A 136 18.25 -3.12 -7.91
C LYS A 136 17.99 -3.03 -6.40
N PHE A 137 17.48 -1.90 -5.90
CA PHE A 137 17.20 -1.76 -4.47
C PHE A 137 16.19 -2.82 -4.01
N LYS A 138 16.58 -3.59 -2.99
CA LYS A 138 15.70 -4.55 -2.33
C LYS A 138 15.82 -4.35 -0.84
N ARG A 139 14.70 -4.01 -0.20
CA ARG A 139 14.64 -3.91 1.26
C ARG A 139 14.86 -5.30 1.87
N THR A 140 15.80 -5.39 2.79
CA THR A 140 15.96 -6.55 3.68
C THR A 140 15.09 -6.35 4.92
N LYS A 141 14.50 -7.44 5.43
CA LYS A 141 13.44 -7.43 6.46
C LYS A 141 13.78 -6.48 7.62
#